data_AF-A0A1Y6KN80-F1
#
_entry.id   AF-A0A1Y6KN80-F1
#
_cell.length_a   1.000
_cell.length_b   1.000
_cell.length_c   1.000
_cell.angle_alpha   90.00
_cell.angle_beta   90.00
_cell.angle_gamma   90.00
#
_symmetry.space_group_name_H-M   'P 1'
#
loop_
_entity.id
_entity.type
_entity.pdbx_description
1 polymer ?
#
loop_
_entity_poly.entity_id
_entity_poly.type
_entity_poly.pdbx_seq_one_letter_code
_entity_poly.pdbx_strand_id
1 'polypeptide(L)' 'MPLTPEERQNERLKLLANWANTLATAIVSVGAFVPIGQEIYGFLPQSTDPTLIYVSAPICFMAGLLLHLVGQWVLGGLR' A
#
# COMPACT_ATOMS: atom_id res chain seq x y z
N MET A 1 -33.21 9.89 1.83
CA MET A 1 -33.09 10.39 3.21
C MET A 1 -31.68 10.94 3.35
N PRO A 2 -31.46 12.20 3.76
CA PRO A 2 -30.11 12.75 3.89
C PRO A 2 -29.35 12.08 5.04
N LEU A 3 -28.04 11.85 4.86
CA LEU A 3 -27.16 11.27 5.88
C LEU A 3 -27.07 12.20 7.10
N THR A 4 -27.11 11.60 8.29
CA THR A 4 -26.79 12.25 9.55
C THR A 4 -25.32 12.70 9.57
N PRO A 5 -24.96 13.68 10.42
CA PRO A 5 -23.56 14.11 10.56
C PRO A 5 -22.60 12.97 10.90
N GLU A 6 -23.02 12.03 11.75
CA GLU A 6 -22.21 10.88 12.17
C GLU A 6 -21.97 9.90 11.02
N GLU A 7 -23.02 9.57 10.26
CA GLU A 7 -22.90 8.71 9.08
C GLU A 7 -21.92 9.29 8.06
N ARG A 8 -21.98 10.61 7.82
CA ARG A 8 -21.05 11.30 6.92
C ARG A 8 -19.61 11.23 7.40
N GLN A 9 -19.38 11.36 8.71
CA GLN A 9 -18.03 11.25 9.28
C GLN A 9 -17.49 9.83 9.13
N ASN A 10 -18.31 8.82 9.42
CA ASN A 10 -17.96 7.43 9.28
C ASN A 10 -17.66 7.05 7.82
N GLU A 11 -18.43 7.55 6.85
CA GLU A 11 -18.14 7.36 5.42
C GLU A 11 -16.79 7.94 5.02
N ARG A 12 -16.45 9.14 5.50
CA ARG A 12 -15.13 9.76 5.23
C ARG A 12 -13.99 8.92 5.78
N LEU A 13 -14.12 8.40 7.01
CA LEU A 13 -13.11 7.52 7.61
C LEU A 13 -12.96 6.21 6.83
N LYS A 14 -14.07 5.62 6.38
CA LYS A 14 -14.06 4.42 5.54
C LYS A 14 -13.35 4.67 4.20
N LEU A 15 -13.64 5.78 3.54
CA LEU A 15 -12.98 6.14 2.28
C LEU A 15 -11.48 6.37 2.47
N LEU A 16 -11.07 7.01 3.56
CA LEU A 16 -9.65 7.21 3.88
C LEU A 16 -8.94 5.87 4.14
N ALA A 17 -9.56 4.98 4.93
CA ALA A 17 -9.00 3.66 5.18
C ALA A 17 -8.91 2.82 3.90
N ASN A 18 -9.93 2.88 3.03
CA ASN A 18 -9.91 2.20 1.74
C ASN A 18 -8.81 2.75 0.83
N TRP A 19 -8.63 4.07 0.80
CA TRP A 19 -7.55 4.71 0.06
C TRP A 19 -6.17 4.26 0.56
N ALA A 20 -5.95 4.23 1.89
CA ALA A 20 -4.71 3.74 2.49
C ALA A 20 -4.44 2.27 2.14
N ASN A 21 -5.46 1.41 2.18
CA ASN A 21 -5.35 0.00 1.78
C ASN A 21 -5.04 -0.18 0.30
N THR A 22 -5.61 0.67 -0.56
CA THR A 22 -5.32 0.66 -2.01
C THR A 22 -3.85 1.05 -2.26
N LEU A 23 -3.37 2.08 -1.57
CA LEU A 23 -1.97 2.50 -1.64
C LEU A 23 -1.02 1.41 -1.12
N ALA A 24 -1.36 0.78 0.00
CA ALA A 24 -0.62 -0.37 0.53
C ALA A 24 -0.49 -1.48 -0.50
N THR A 25 -1.60 -1.84 -1.15
CA THR A 25 -1.64 -2.87 -2.19
C THR A 25 -0.74 -2.50 -3.38
N ALA A 26 -0.79 -1.24 -3.83
CA ALA A 26 0.05 -0.77 -4.93
C ALA A 26 1.55 -0.86 -4.58
N ILE A 27 1.95 -0.41 -3.39
CA ILE A 27 3.34 -0.45 -2.93
C ILE A 27 3.85 -1.90 -2.84
N VAL A 28 3.07 -2.79 -2.22
CA VAL A 28 3.43 -4.22 -2.12
C VAL A 28 3.54 -4.85 -3.50
N SER A 29 2.61 -4.53 -4.41
CA SER A 29 2.62 -5.05 -5.78
C SER A 29 3.90 -4.61 -6.52
N VAL A 30 4.26 -3.33 -6.47
CA VAL A 30 5.49 -2.83 -7.10
C VAL A 30 6.72 -3.50 -6.48
N GLY A 31 6.81 -3.56 -5.15
CA GLY A 31 7.92 -4.20 -4.44
C GLY A 31 8.08 -5.69 -4.74
N ALA A 32 6.99 -6.39 -5.08
CA ALA A 32 7.02 -7.79 -5.49
C ALA A 32 7.33 -7.97 -6.97
N PHE A 33 6.66 -7.22 -7.86
CA PHE A 33 6.77 -7.44 -9.30
C PHE A 33 8.03 -6.88 -9.93
N VAL A 34 8.63 -5.82 -9.38
CA VAL A 34 9.89 -5.28 -9.88
C VAL A 34 11.04 -6.30 -9.83
N PRO A 35 11.37 -6.93 -8.69
CA PRO A 35 12.42 -7.93 -8.65
C PRO A 35 12.07 -9.16 -9.51
N ILE A 36 10.81 -9.62 -9.51
CA ILE A 36 10.39 -10.76 -10.34
C ILE A 36 10.61 -10.48 -11.82
N GLY A 37 10.16 -9.32 -12.32
CA GLY A 37 10.33 -9.02 -13.72
C GLY A 37 11.78 -8.69 -14.07
N GLN A 38 12.59 -8.20 -13.13
CA GLN A 38 14.03 -8.05 -13.34
C GLN A 38 14.71 -9.41 -13.52
N GLU A 39 14.36 -10.42 -12.72
CA GLU A 39 14.87 -11.79 -12.88
C GLU A 39 14.46 -12.42 -14.22
N ILE A 40 13.19 -12.26 -14.62
CA ILE A 40 12.64 -12.96 -15.78
C ILE A 40 13.01 -12.24 -17.09
N TYR A 41 12.95 -10.90 -17.09
CA TYR A 41 13.03 -10.10 -18.33
C TYR A 41 14.25 -9.18 -18.38
N GLY A 42 14.95 -8.91 -17.26
CA GLY A 42 16.09 -8.01 -17.23
C GLY A 42 15.75 -6.58 -17.69
N PHE A 43 14.57 -6.05 -17.34
CA PHE A 43 14.08 -4.78 -17.88
C PHE A 43 14.77 -3.54 -17.31
N LEU A 44 15.50 -3.66 -16.19
CA LEU A 44 16.32 -2.58 -15.62
C LEU A 44 17.72 -2.56 -16.26
N PRO A 45 18.36 -1.38 -16.38
CA PRO A 45 19.73 -1.28 -16.86
C PRO A 45 20.70 -2.18 -16.08
N GLN A 46 21.66 -2.82 -16.76
CA GLN A 46 22.67 -3.68 -16.10
C GLN A 46 23.57 -2.96 -15.09
N SER A 47 23.63 -1.62 -15.15
CA SER A 47 24.31 -0.78 -14.17
C SER A 47 23.52 -0.59 -12.86
N THR A 48 22.29 -1.10 -12.78
CA THR A 48 21.44 -0.99 -11.59
C THR A 48 21.97 -1.90 -10.49
N ASP A 49 22.23 -1.34 -9.32
CA ASP A 49 22.70 -2.10 -8.15
C ASP A 49 21.67 -3.18 -7.75
N PRO A 50 22.03 -4.47 -7.80
CA PRO A 50 21.15 -5.56 -7.38
C PRO A 50 20.64 -5.40 -5.95
N THR A 51 21.43 -4.77 -5.08
CA THR A 51 21.06 -4.50 -3.69
C THR A 51 19.81 -3.63 -3.63
N LEU A 52 19.70 -2.60 -4.47
CA LEU A 52 18.52 -1.73 -4.50
C LEU A 52 17.27 -2.49 -4.92
N ILE A 53 17.40 -3.42 -5.87
CA ILE A 53 16.29 -4.22 -6.38
C ILE A 53 15.75 -5.13 -5.26
N TYR A 54 16.61 -5.93 -4.63
CA TYR A 54 16.13 -6.90 -3.63
C TYR A 54 15.82 -6.27 -2.27
N VAL A 55 16.48 -5.18 -1.87
CA VAL A 55 16.17 -4.47 -0.61
C VAL A 55 14.89 -3.65 -0.73
N SER A 56 14.53 -3.19 -1.94
CA SER A 56 13.25 -2.49 -2.14
C SER A 56 12.04 -3.37 -1.80
N ALA A 57 12.10 -4.67 -2.06
CA ALA A 57 11.00 -5.60 -1.78
C ALA A 57 10.56 -5.65 -0.29
N PRO A 58 11.45 -5.93 0.69
CA PRO A 58 11.07 -5.89 2.10
C PRO A 58 10.69 -4.48 2.56
N ILE A 59 11.29 -3.41 2.03
CA ILE A 59 10.92 -2.02 2.37
C ILE A 59 9.49 -1.73 1.92
N CYS A 60 9.15 -2.05 0.67
CA CYS A 60 7.81 -1.90 0.12
C CYS A 60 6.79 -2.74 0.90
N PHE A 61 7.15 -3.98 1.26
CA PHE A 61 6.29 -4.84 2.07
C PHE A 61 6.01 -4.21 3.45
N MET A 62 7.04 -3.75 4.14
CA MET A 62 6.90 -3.08 5.45
C MET A 62 6.09 -1.79 5.35
N ALA A 63 6.33 -0.97 4.33
CA ALA A 63 5.57 0.25 4.10
C ALA A 63 4.08 -0.03 3.83
N GLY A 64 3.79 -1.03 2.99
CA GLY A 64 2.42 -1.48 2.73
C GLY A 64 1.74 -2.04 3.97
N LEU A 65 2.44 -2.86 4.75
CA LEU A 65 1.93 -3.40 6.01
C LEU A 65 1.57 -2.28 6.99
N LEU A 66 2.45 -1.29 7.17
CA LEU A 66 2.18 -0.14 8.04
C LEU A 66 0.96 0.66 7.56
N LEU A 67 0.85 0.92 6.25
CA LEU A 67 -0.32 1.61 5.68
C LEU A 67 -1.62 0.82 5.90
N HIS A 68 -1.56 -0.50 5.74
CA HIS A 68 -2.71 -1.37 5.99
C HIS A 68 -3.14 -1.33 7.47
N LEU A 69 -2.18 -1.41 8.40
CA LEU A 69 -2.45 -1.31 9.83
C LEU A 69 -3.03 0.06 10.22
N VAL A 70 -2.54 1.15 9.62
CA VAL A 70 -3.13 2.49 9.80
C VAL A 70 -4.57 2.51 9.29
N GLY A 71 -4.84 1.93 8.12
CA GLY A 71 -6.20 1.79 7.59
C GLY A 71 -7.13 1.03 8.53
N GLN A 72 -6.65 -0.09 9.09
CA GLN A 72 -7.41 -0.87 10.09
C GLN A 72 -7.67 -0.07 11.37
N TRP A 73 -6.67 0.66 11.86
CA TRP A 73 -6.82 1.49 13.06
C TRP A 73 -7.84 2.62 12.87
N VAL A 74 -7.84 3.26 11.69
CA VAL A 74 -8.85 4.27 11.32
C VAL A 74 -10.26 3.68 11.31
N LEU A 75 -10.43 2.46 10.81
CA LEU A 75 -11.73 1.77 10.84
C LEU A 75 -12.15 1.34 12.26
N GLY A 76 -11.19 0.99 13.11
CA GLY A 76 -11.45 0.66 14.52
C GLY A 76 -12.00 1.83 15.35
N GLY A 77 -11.88 3.06 14.85
CA GLY A 77 -12.43 4.28 15.47
C GLY A 77 -13.84 4.67 15.02
N LEU A 78 -14.49 3.86 14.18
CA LEU A 78 -15.88 4.08 13.76
C LEU A 78 -16.82 3.98 14.98
N ARG A 79 -17.80 4.88 15.05
CA ARG A 79 -18.84 4.93 16.09
C ARG A 79 -20.19 4.53 15.53
#